data_AF-A0A1I7TYT3-F1
#
_entry.id   AF-A0A1I7TYT3-F1
#
_cell.length_a   1.000
_cell.length_b   1.000
_cell.length_c   1.000
_cell.angle_alpha   90.00
_cell.angle_beta   90.00
_cell.angle_gamma   90.00
#
_symmetry.space_group_name_H-M   'P 1'
#
loop_
_entity.id
_entity.type
_entity.pdbx_description
1 polymer ?
#
loop_
_entity_poly.entity_id
_entity_poly.type
_entity_poly.pdbx_seq_one_letter_code
_entity_poly.pdbx_strand_id
1 'polypeptide(L)'
;MSEMGGLSLMSLEPDGLENILTPLLTQVFDLVRQLLQAIEQILASLGTVFDDLTAILNQNGTIEEQTQAITELRNRSPVEVDTIFYIASQLGKTLQGGNGGVVPSVPIPTPTTPQVPV
;
A
#
# COMPACT_ATOMS: atom_id res chain seq x y z
N MET A 1 46.46 42.40 25.15
CA MET A 1 45.03 42.44 25.50
C MET A 1 44.32 41.62 24.44
N SER A 2 44.13 40.33 24.73
CA SER A 2 43.54 39.37 23.81
C SER A 2 42.49 38.61 24.59
N GLU A 3 41.22 38.95 24.41
CA GLU A 3 40.12 38.05 24.71
C GLU A 3 39.21 38.03 23.49
N MET A 4 39.32 36.92 22.74
CA MET A 4 38.35 36.51 21.74
C MET A 4 37.01 36.32 22.45
N GLY A 5 36.02 37.13 22.09
CA GLY A 5 34.62 36.87 22.40
C GLY A 5 34.23 35.53 21.79
N GLY A 6 34.09 34.53 22.66
CA GLY A 6 33.78 33.17 22.30
C GLY A 6 32.50 33.09 21.47
N LEU A 7 32.61 32.41 20.33
CA LEU A 7 31.48 31.84 19.64
C LEU A 7 30.84 30.83 20.59
N SER A 8 29.76 31.24 21.25
CA SER A 8 28.87 30.31 21.95
C SER A 8 28.27 29.36 20.91
N LEU A 9 28.96 28.24 20.69
CA LEU A 9 28.35 27.04 20.15
C LEU A 9 27.19 26.70 21.08
N MET A 10 25.96 26.92 20.60
CA MET A 10 24.77 26.25 21.10
C MET A 10 25.07 24.76 21.10
N SER A 11 25.58 24.27 22.21
CA SER A 11 25.76 22.86 22.47
C SER A 11 24.35 22.33 22.64
N LEU A 12 23.84 21.63 21.62
CA LEU A 12 22.71 20.75 21.79
C LEU A 12 23.11 19.80 22.91
N GLU A 13 22.56 20.00 24.12
CA GLU A 13 22.81 19.09 25.23
C GLU A 13 22.39 17.68 24.78
N PRO A 14 23.19 16.63 25.07
CA PRO A 14 22.89 15.26 24.68
C PRO A 14 21.45 14.85 25.06
N ASP A 15 20.98 15.35 26.20
CA ASP A 15 19.64 15.14 26.73
C ASP A 15 18.55 15.71 25.80
N GLY A 16 18.80 16.85 25.15
CA GLY A 16 17.85 17.47 24.22
C GLY A 16 17.65 16.63 22.95
N LEU A 17 18.70 15.96 22.49
CA LEU A 17 18.62 15.10 21.30
C LEU A 17 17.92 13.77 21.61
N GLU A 18 18.21 13.15 22.75
CA GLU A 18 17.52 11.93 23.20
C GLU A 18 16.01 12.17 23.42
N ASN A 19 15.65 13.33 23.97
CA ASN A 19 14.27 13.74 24.20
C ASN A 19 13.47 13.96 22.90
N ILE A 20 14.12 14.19 21.76
CA ILE A 20 13.47 14.32 20.45
C ILE A 20 13.50 12.98 19.68
N LEU A 21 14.63 12.27 19.72
CA LEU A 21 14.80 11.03 18.97
C LEU A 21 13.95 9.88 19.52
N THR A 22 13.83 9.78 20.84
CA THR A 22 13.04 8.71 21.49
C THR A 22 11.55 8.72 21.09
N PRO A 23 10.82 9.85 21.20
CA PRO A 23 9.42 9.89 20.77
C PRO A 23 9.27 9.74 19.26
N LEU A 24 10.24 10.21 18.46
CA LEU A 24 10.21 10.02 17.01
C LEU A 24 10.36 8.54 16.62
N LEU A 25 11.34 7.84 17.19
CA LEU A 25 11.55 6.41 16.97
C LEU A 25 10.33 5.59 17.43
N THR A 26 9.72 5.98 18.54
CA THR A 26 8.50 5.34 19.04
C THR A 26 7.35 5.48 18.04
N GLN A 27 7.12 6.69 17.53
CA GLN A 27 6.10 6.94 16.49
C GLN A 27 6.37 6.14 15.21
N VAL A 28 7.64 6.05 14.77
CA VAL A 28 8.01 5.22 13.62
C VAL A 28 7.71 3.75 13.88
N PHE A 29 8.06 3.22 15.05
CA PHE A 29 7.77 1.82 15.38
C PHE A 29 6.27 1.54 15.45
N ASP A 30 5.48 2.45 16.00
CA ASP A 30 4.03 2.29 16.07
C ASP A 30 3.40 2.34 14.67
N LEU A 31 3.87 3.23 13.79
CA LEU A 31 3.44 3.26 12.39
C LEU A 31 3.78 1.95 11.68
N VAL A 32 5.00 1.42 11.88
CA VAL A 32 5.41 0.13 11.30
C VAL A 32 4.53 -1.00 11.81
N ARG A 33 4.20 -1.04 13.11
CA ARG A 33 3.29 -2.06 13.67
C ARG A 33 1.89 -1.97 13.08
N GLN A 34 1.33 -0.76 12.98
CA GLN A 34 0.01 -0.54 12.39
C GLN A 34 -0.01 -0.96 10.92
N LEU A 35 1.05 -0.65 10.17
CA LEU A 35 1.16 -1.06 8.77
C LEU A 35 1.22 -2.60 8.64
N LEU A 36 2.02 -3.27 9.46
CA LEU A 36 2.11 -4.73 9.46
C LEU A 36 0.76 -5.39 9.81
N GLN A 37 0.04 -4.85 10.79
CA GLN A 37 -1.30 -5.32 11.14
C GLN A 37 -2.31 -5.11 9.99
N ALA A 38 -2.29 -3.95 9.34
CA ALA A 38 -3.15 -3.69 8.19
C ALA A 38 -2.86 -4.67 7.03
N ILE A 39 -1.58 -4.95 6.75
CA ILE A 39 -1.18 -5.95 5.76
C ILE A 39 -1.69 -7.33 6.14
N GLU A 40 -1.58 -7.75 7.41
CA GLU A 40 -2.10 -9.03 7.88
C GLU A 40 -3.61 -9.18 7.63
N GLN A 41 -4.38 -8.13 7.89
CA GLN A 41 -5.82 -8.12 7.62
C GLN A 41 -6.13 -8.26 6.12
N ILE A 42 -5.39 -7.54 5.26
CA ILE A 42 -5.54 -7.65 3.80
C ILE A 42 -5.20 -9.08 3.35
N LEU A 43 -4.10 -9.65 3.82
CA LEU A 43 -3.71 -11.02 3.45
C LEU A 43 -4.77 -12.05 3.86
N ALA A 44 -5.43 -11.85 5.01
CA ALA A 44 -6.51 -12.71 5.47
C ALA A 44 -7.79 -12.57 4.64
N SER A 45 -8.09 -11.38 4.11
CA SER A 45 -9.29 -11.12 3.28
C SER A 45 -9.11 -11.49 1.80
N LEU A 46 -7.88 -11.62 1.31
CA LEU A 46 -7.57 -11.95 -0.10
C LEU A 46 -8.27 -13.23 -0.58
N GLY A 47 -8.33 -14.27 0.25
CA GLY A 47 -8.98 -15.53 -0.11
C GLY A 47 -10.47 -15.35 -0.41
N THR A 48 -11.17 -14.62 0.46
CA THR A 48 -12.61 -14.31 0.28
C THR A 48 -12.85 -13.49 -0.98
N VAL A 49 -12.02 -12.47 -1.25
CA VAL A 49 -12.17 -11.65 -2.47
C VAL A 49 -11.88 -12.47 -3.73
N PHE A 50 -10.96 -13.43 -3.66
CA PHE A 50 -10.70 -14.37 -4.76
C PHE A 50 -11.91 -15.29 -5.03
N ASP A 51 -12.55 -15.79 -3.97
CA ASP A 51 -13.77 -16.58 -4.09
C ASP A 51 -14.93 -15.77 -4.70
N ASP A 52 -15.11 -14.51 -4.25
CA ASP A 52 -16.10 -13.58 -4.82
C ASP A 52 -15.85 -13.34 -6.31
N LEU A 53 -14.60 -13.06 -6.71
CA LEU A 53 -14.22 -12.92 -8.12
C LEU A 53 -14.51 -14.18 -8.93
N THR A 54 -14.18 -15.35 -8.37
CA THR A 54 -14.44 -16.65 -9.01
C THR A 54 -15.94 -16.87 -9.20
N ALA A 55 -16.75 -16.53 -8.20
CA ALA A 55 -18.20 -16.62 -8.29
C ALA A 55 -18.76 -15.68 -9.36
N ILE A 56 -18.32 -14.42 -9.41
CA ILE A 56 -18.74 -13.45 -10.43
C ILE A 56 -18.43 -13.96 -11.84
N LEU A 57 -17.22 -14.48 -12.07
CA LEU A 57 -16.80 -14.96 -13.39
C LEU A 57 -17.51 -16.25 -13.82
N ASN A 58 -17.93 -17.08 -12.86
CA ASN A 58 -18.67 -18.33 -13.13
C ASN A 58 -20.18 -18.14 -13.23
N GLN A 59 -20.71 -16.94 -12.92
CA GLN A 59 -22.12 -16.64 -13.15
C GLN A 59 -22.41 -16.54 -14.65
N ASN A 60 -23.52 -17.12 -15.10
CA ASN A 60 -24.02 -17.02 -16.48
C ASN A 60 -24.63 -15.64 -16.80
N GLY A 61 -23.98 -14.57 -16.35
CA GLY A 61 -24.36 -13.19 -16.63
C GLY A 61 -23.71 -12.66 -17.91
N THR A 62 -24.16 -11.50 -18.35
CA THR A 62 -23.53 -10.72 -19.40
C THR A 62 -22.20 -10.13 -18.92
N ILE A 63 -21.33 -9.74 -19.87
CA ILE A 63 -20.06 -9.05 -19.56
C ILE A 63 -20.30 -7.74 -18.79
N GLU A 64 -21.40 -7.05 -19.08
CA GLU A 64 -21.76 -5.80 -18.41
C GLU A 64 -22.09 -6.05 -16.92
N GLU A 65 -22.90 -7.07 -16.63
CA GLU A 65 -23.23 -7.46 -15.25
C GLU A 65 -21.99 -7.91 -14.46
N GLN A 66 -21.10 -8.67 -15.08
CA GLN A 66 -19.83 -9.08 -14.45
C GLN A 66 -18.93 -7.86 -14.16
N THR A 67 -18.85 -6.91 -15.10
CA THR A 67 -18.06 -5.68 -14.93
C THR A 67 -18.59 -4.84 -13.77
N GLN A 68 -19.91 -4.72 -13.66
CA GLN A 68 -20.56 -4.01 -12.56
C GLN A 68 -20.30 -4.70 -11.22
N ALA A 69 -20.45 -6.03 -11.15
CA ALA A 69 -20.19 -6.79 -9.92
C ALA A 69 -18.72 -6.69 -9.47
N ILE A 70 -17.76 -6.71 -10.41
CA ILE A 70 -16.33 -6.47 -10.11
C ILE A 70 -16.11 -5.05 -9.59
N THR A 71 -16.78 -4.05 -10.15
CA THR A 71 -16.71 -2.65 -9.70
C THR A 71 -17.23 -2.51 -8.27
N GLU A 72 -18.35 -3.15 -7.96
CA GLU A 72 -18.91 -3.17 -6.60
C GLU A 72 -18.02 -3.90 -5.60
N LEU A 73 -17.39 -5.02 -6.01
CA LEU A 73 -16.42 -5.72 -5.19
C LEU A 73 -15.19 -4.84 -4.92
N ARG A 74 -14.66 -4.14 -5.93
CA ARG A 74 -13.55 -3.19 -5.77
C ARG A 74 -13.89 -2.05 -4.81
N ASN A 75 -15.12 -1.55 -4.84
CA ASN A 75 -15.54 -0.49 -3.92
C ASN A 75 -15.57 -0.96 -2.45
N ARG A 76 -15.87 -2.25 -2.21
CA ARG A 76 -15.86 -2.84 -0.87
C ARG A 76 -14.47 -3.25 -0.40
N SER A 77 -13.62 -3.72 -1.32
CA SER A 77 -12.31 -4.30 -1.02
C SER A 77 -11.27 -3.83 -2.04
N PRO A 78 -10.92 -2.52 -2.02
CA PRO A 78 -10.11 -1.92 -3.08
C PRO A 78 -8.69 -2.48 -3.12
N VAL A 79 -8.06 -2.64 -1.95
CA VAL A 79 -6.67 -3.08 -1.86
C VAL A 79 -6.55 -4.54 -2.28
N GLU A 80 -7.47 -5.39 -1.84
CA GLU A 80 -7.52 -6.81 -2.18
C GLU A 80 -7.74 -7.03 -3.67
N VAL A 81 -8.74 -6.36 -4.26
CA VAL A 81 -9.02 -6.48 -5.69
C VAL A 81 -7.81 -6.00 -6.50
N ASP A 82 -7.26 -4.84 -6.20
CA ASP A 82 -6.10 -4.33 -6.92
C ASP A 82 -4.86 -5.24 -6.74
N THR A 83 -4.68 -5.85 -5.57
CA THR A 83 -3.61 -6.82 -5.32
C THR A 83 -3.80 -8.08 -6.17
N ILE A 84 -5.00 -8.63 -6.25
CA ILE A 84 -5.30 -9.81 -7.08
C ILE A 84 -5.07 -9.48 -8.56
N PHE A 85 -5.55 -8.33 -9.03
CA PHE A 85 -5.33 -7.88 -10.41
C PHE A 85 -3.85 -7.65 -10.70
N TYR A 86 -3.09 -7.11 -9.73
CA TYR A 86 -1.64 -6.97 -9.86
C TYR A 86 -0.96 -8.33 -10.02
N ILE A 87 -1.26 -9.30 -9.14
CA ILE A 87 -0.73 -10.66 -9.23
C ILE A 87 -1.09 -11.29 -10.59
N ALA A 88 -2.37 -11.20 -11.00
CA ALA A 88 -2.84 -11.69 -12.28
C ALA A 88 -2.12 -11.02 -13.46
N SER A 89 -1.79 -9.72 -13.37
CA SER A 89 -1.00 -9.03 -14.41
C SER A 89 0.44 -9.54 -14.50
N GLN A 90 1.07 -9.89 -13.37
CA GLN A 90 2.41 -10.48 -13.35
C GLN A 90 2.39 -11.91 -13.89
N LEU A 91 1.39 -12.71 -13.50
CA LEU A 91 1.17 -14.04 -14.05
C LEU A 91 0.81 -13.99 -15.53
N GLY A 92 0.04 -13.01 -15.97
CA GLY A 92 -0.27 -12.79 -17.38
C GLY A 92 1.01 -12.59 -18.20
N LYS A 93 2.00 -11.86 -17.69
CA LYS A 93 3.30 -11.69 -18.36
C LYS A 93 4.11 -12.98 -18.43
N THR A 94 4.03 -13.84 -17.42
CA THR A 94 4.72 -15.15 -17.42
C THR A 94 4.00 -16.18 -18.28
N LEU A 95 2.67 -16.15 -18.30
CA LEU A 95 1.81 -17.04 -19.09
C LEU A 95 1.72 -16.62 -20.56
N GLN A 96 1.89 -15.35 -20.90
CA GLN A 96 1.95 -14.85 -22.29
C GLN A 96 3.17 -15.36 -23.07
N GLY A 97 4.14 -16.01 -22.42
CA GLY A 97 5.17 -16.82 -23.09
C GLY A 97 4.64 -18.16 -23.66
N GLY A 98 3.42 -18.57 -23.30
CA GLY A 98 2.67 -19.66 -23.91
C GLY A 98 1.41 -19.12 -24.60
N ASN A 99 1.13 -19.60 -25.82
CA ASN A 99 0.02 -19.16 -26.66
C ASN A 99 -1.34 -19.01 -25.92
N GLY A 100 -1.72 -17.79 -25.52
CA GLY A 100 -3.12 -17.48 -25.20
C GLY A 100 -3.36 -16.34 -24.22
N GLY A 101 -3.59 -15.13 -24.74
CA GLY A 101 -4.34 -14.07 -24.04
C GLY A 101 -3.49 -12.91 -23.53
N VAL A 102 -3.57 -11.78 -24.22
CA VAL A 102 -3.12 -10.49 -23.69
C VAL A 102 -4.06 -10.07 -22.56
N VAL A 103 -3.54 -9.89 -21.34
CA VAL A 103 -4.28 -9.18 -20.29
C VAL A 103 -4.20 -7.68 -20.62
N PRO A 104 -5.32 -6.97 -20.82
CA PRO A 104 -5.28 -5.52 -21.03
C PRO A 104 -4.69 -4.81 -19.81
N SER A 105 -3.79 -3.85 -20.04
CA SER A 105 -3.19 -3.03 -18.99
C SER A 105 -4.28 -2.22 -18.28
N VAL A 106 -4.69 -2.63 -17.09
CA VAL A 106 -5.50 -1.78 -16.19
C VAL A 106 -4.58 -0.71 -15.61
N PRO A 107 -4.88 0.59 -15.74
CA PRO A 107 -4.12 1.64 -15.08
C PRO A 107 -4.22 1.47 -13.56
N ILE A 108 -3.08 1.25 -12.91
CA ILE A 108 -3.02 1.22 -11.44
C ILE A 108 -3.04 2.67 -10.96
N PRO A 109 -3.94 3.06 -10.02
CA PRO A 109 -3.90 4.39 -9.44
C PRO A 109 -2.55 4.60 -8.74
N THR A 110 -1.89 5.71 -9.03
CA THR A 110 -0.64 6.09 -8.36
C THR A 110 -0.92 6.35 -6.88
N PRO A 111 -0.15 5.77 -5.95
CA PRO A 111 -0.27 6.10 -4.52
C PRO A 111 -0.10 7.61 -4.33
N THR A 112 -1.11 8.28 -3.77
CA THR A 112 -0.99 9.67 -3.36
C THR A 112 -0.11 9.73 -2.12
N THR A 113 1.09 10.30 -2.24
CA THR A 113 1.93 10.61 -1.09
C THR A 113 1.15 11.55 -0.16
N PRO A 114 0.94 11.20 1.12
CA PRO A 114 0.34 12.12 2.08
C PRO A 114 1.12 13.43 2.10
N GLN A 115 0.45 14.53 1.78
CA GLN A 115 1.07 15.84 1.91
C GLN A 115 1.11 16.21 3.39
N VAL A 116 2.31 16.36 3.94
CA VAL A 116 2.50 16.95 5.26
C VAL A 116 2.17 18.44 5.13
N PRO A 117 1.24 18.99 5.94
CA PRO A 117 0.95 20.42 5.93
C PRO A 117 2.21 21.21 6.32
N VAL A 118 2.48 22.29 5.57
CA VAL A 118 3.53 23.28 5.87
C VAL A 118 3.09 24.30 6.90
#